data_AF-A0A967J6V1-F1
#
_entry.id   AF-A0A967J6V1-F1
#
_cell.length_a   1.000
_cell.length_b   1.000
_cell.length_c   1.000
_cell.angle_alpha   90.00
_cell.angle_beta   90.00
_cell.angle_gamma   90.00
#
_symmetry.space_group_name_H-M   'P 1'
#
loop_
_entity.id
_entity.type
_entity.pdbx_description
1 polymer ?
#
loop_
_entity_poly.entity_id
_entity_poly.type
_entity_poly.pdbx_seq_one_letter_code
_entity_poly.pdbx_strand_id
1 'polypeptide(L)'
;IRDGSFGDYVAALDDAAPVEQEAEADVLTLSGPVSVHGEAGQEYVAAPADALKISASIDFDHPCIGRQYGAFHVDEAGFRRELSVARTFGFHSDAEALHARGLALGASLDNAVVLDDDGVMNEGLRFDDEFLRHKVGDVVGDL
;
A
#
# COMPACT_ATOMS: atom_id res chain seq x y z
N ILE A 1 5.92 -11.22 3.12
CA ILE A 1 5.29 -11.87 4.29
C ILE A 1 3.85 -12.17 3.89
N ARG A 2 3.32 -13.38 4.18
CA ARG A 2 2.09 -13.87 3.51
C ARG A 2 2.21 -13.71 1.98
N ASP A 3 1.15 -13.33 1.28
CA ASP A 3 1.14 -13.11 -0.18
C ASP A 3 1.63 -11.72 -0.62
N GLY A 4 2.10 -10.89 0.31
CA GLY A 4 2.56 -9.53 0.04
C GLY A 4 1.46 -8.46 0.05
N SER A 5 0.21 -8.84 0.24
CA SER A 5 -0.92 -7.92 0.40
C SER A 5 -1.40 -7.85 1.86
N PHE A 6 -2.48 -7.11 2.09
CA PHE A 6 -3.14 -7.00 3.39
C PHE A 6 -4.25 -8.05 3.59
N GLY A 7 -4.63 -8.78 2.53
CA GLY A 7 -5.83 -9.63 2.49
C GLY A 7 -5.82 -10.76 3.51
N ASP A 8 -4.69 -11.46 3.68
CA ASP A 8 -4.56 -12.54 4.66
C ASP A 8 -4.77 -12.05 6.10
N TYR A 9 -4.39 -10.80 6.40
CA TYR A 9 -4.59 -10.20 7.72
C TYR A 9 -6.04 -9.80 7.94
N VAL A 10 -6.69 -9.25 6.92
CA VAL A 10 -8.12 -8.95 6.94
C VAL A 10 -8.93 -10.22 7.20
N ALA A 11 -8.63 -11.31 6.50
CA ALA A 11 -9.29 -12.60 6.70
C ALA A 11 -9.07 -13.15 8.13
N ALA A 12 -7.85 -13.02 8.67
CA ALA A 12 -7.56 -13.45 10.03
C ALA A 12 -8.33 -12.64 11.09
N LEU A 13 -8.56 -11.34 10.85
CA LEU A 13 -9.38 -10.50 11.74
C LEU A 13 -10.86 -10.87 11.66
N ASP A 14 -11.36 -11.18 10.47
CA ASP A 14 -12.75 -11.63 10.28
C ASP A 14 -13.00 -12.95 11.00
N ASP A 15 -12.09 -13.91 10.84
CA ASP A 15 -12.17 -15.22 11.51
C ASP A 15 -12.12 -15.09 13.04
N ALA A 16 -11.35 -14.12 13.55
CA ALA A 16 -11.27 -13.85 14.99
C ALA A 16 -12.55 -13.20 15.56
N ALA A 17 -13.37 -12.59 14.70
CA ALA A 17 -14.62 -11.88 15.00
C ALA A 17 -14.48 -10.76 16.07
N PRO A 18 -14.55 -9.48 15.68
CA PRO A 18 -14.43 -8.38 16.63
C PRO A 18 -15.57 -8.40 17.67
N VAL A 19 -15.25 -8.02 18.90
CA VAL A 19 -16.20 -7.90 20.01
C VAL A 19 -16.34 -6.43 20.37
N GLU A 20 -17.57 -5.92 20.37
CA GLU A 20 -17.87 -4.55 20.78
C GLU A 20 -17.53 -4.33 22.25
N GLN A 21 -16.96 -3.17 22.54
CA GLN A 21 -16.60 -2.75 23.88
C GLN A 21 -17.50 -1.58 24.31
N GLU A 22 -17.79 -1.47 25.60
CA GLU A 22 -18.55 -0.33 26.16
C GLU A 22 -17.65 0.91 26.33
N ALA A 23 -17.00 1.33 25.24
CA ALA A 23 -16.13 2.50 25.17
C ALA A 23 -16.21 3.13 23.78
N GLU A 24 -16.11 4.45 23.70
CA GLU A 24 -15.96 5.15 22.44
C GLU A 24 -14.51 5.03 21.94
N ALA A 25 -14.33 4.89 20.63
CA ALA A 25 -13.01 4.92 20.02
C ALA A 25 -12.51 6.38 19.99
N ASP A 26 -11.29 6.61 20.47
CA ASP A 26 -10.62 7.89 20.32
C ASP A 26 -10.23 8.11 18.85
N VAL A 27 -10.88 9.07 18.19
CA VAL A 27 -10.61 9.41 16.78
C VAL A 27 -9.89 10.76 16.72
N LEU A 28 -8.75 10.78 16.03
CA LEU A 28 -8.00 12.00 15.79
C LEU A 28 -8.59 12.79 14.62
N THR A 29 -8.91 14.05 14.87
CA THR A 29 -9.38 14.98 13.83
C THR A 29 -8.37 16.12 13.67
N LEU A 30 -8.01 16.43 12.43
CA LEU A 30 -7.16 17.57 12.13
C LEU A 30 -7.94 18.88 12.34
N SER A 31 -7.36 19.81 13.09
CA SER A 31 -7.93 21.14 13.32
C SER A 31 -7.59 22.14 12.21
N GLY A 32 -6.62 21.80 11.36
CA GLY A 32 -6.18 22.60 10.23
C GLY A 32 -5.28 21.79 9.29
N PRO A 33 -4.94 22.34 8.11
CA PRO A 33 -4.08 21.66 7.16
C PRO A 33 -2.64 21.55 7.67
N VAL A 34 -2.00 20.43 7.37
CA VAL A 34 -0.59 20.14 7.65
C VAL A 34 0.05 19.65 6.35
N SER A 35 1.26 20.13 6.04
CA SER A 35 2.03 19.65 4.91
C SER A 35 3.48 19.36 5.30
N VAL A 36 4.05 18.34 4.67
CA VAL A 36 5.46 17.94 4.82
C VAL A 36 6.03 17.63 3.45
N HIS A 37 7.27 18.07 3.22
CA HIS A 37 8.01 17.80 1.99
C HIS A 37 9.24 16.95 2.32
N GLY A 38 9.44 15.89 1.55
CA GLY A 38 10.65 15.07 1.59
C GLY A 38 11.78 15.67 0.76
N GLU A 39 12.99 15.14 0.93
CA GLU A 39 14.19 15.64 0.25
C GLU A 39 14.24 15.27 -1.24
N ALA A 40 13.48 14.25 -1.66
CA ALA A 40 13.49 13.72 -3.02
C ALA A 40 12.13 13.93 -3.73
N GLY A 41 11.45 15.03 -3.41
CA GLY A 41 10.22 15.44 -4.11
C GLY A 41 8.94 14.78 -3.59
N GLN A 42 9.00 14.02 -2.50
CA GLN A 42 7.79 13.55 -1.81
C GLN A 42 7.04 14.73 -1.19
N GLU A 43 5.72 14.69 -1.24
CA GLU A 43 4.85 15.67 -0.61
C GLU A 43 3.67 14.96 0.03
N TYR A 44 3.42 15.28 1.30
CA TYR A 44 2.26 14.82 2.04
C TYR A 44 1.47 16.03 2.50
N VAL A 45 0.17 16.05 2.20
CA VAL A 45 -0.75 17.10 2.64
C VAL A 45 -1.95 16.43 3.28
N ALA A 46 -2.26 16.81 4.51
CA ALA A 46 -3.44 16.37 5.22
C ALA A 46 -4.26 17.59 5.62
N ALA A 47 -5.58 17.53 5.43
CA ALA A 47 -6.49 18.62 5.74
C ALA A 47 -7.73 18.07 6.47
N PRO A 48 -8.43 18.91 7.26
CA PRO A 48 -9.67 18.51 7.91
C PRO A 48 -10.70 18.00 6.87
N ALA A 49 -11.30 16.85 7.15
CA ALA A 49 -12.31 16.23 6.30
C ALA A 49 -13.28 15.40 7.16
N ASP A 50 -14.52 15.26 6.71
CA ASP A 50 -15.56 14.45 7.38
C ASP A 50 -15.33 12.93 7.24
N ALA A 51 -14.40 12.52 6.38
CA ALA A 51 -14.04 11.12 6.15
C ALA A 51 -12.60 10.99 5.64
N LEU A 52 -11.97 9.85 5.90
CA LEU A 52 -10.63 9.56 5.40
C LEU A 52 -10.65 9.33 3.90
N LYS A 53 -10.05 10.26 3.16
CA LYS A 53 -9.89 10.20 1.71
C LYS A 53 -8.41 10.38 1.38
N ILE A 54 -7.86 9.46 0.61
CA ILE A 54 -6.46 9.50 0.21
C ILE A 54 -6.42 9.65 -1.31
N SER A 55 -5.84 10.75 -1.77
CA SER A 55 -5.46 10.92 -3.17
C SER A 55 -3.94 10.83 -3.26
N ALA A 56 -3.45 9.95 -4.12
CA ALA A 56 -2.02 9.69 -4.24
C ALA A 56 -1.60 9.71 -5.70
N SER A 57 -0.37 10.17 -5.94
CA SER A 57 0.34 9.95 -7.20
C SER A 57 1.62 9.20 -6.91
N ILE A 58 1.97 8.28 -7.80
CA ILE A 58 3.31 7.69 -7.85
C ILE A 58 3.93 7.99 -9.21
N ASP A 59 5.25 8.07 -9.25
CA ASP A 59 6.01 8.30 -10.47
C ASP A 59 7.29 7.46 -10.42
N PHE A 60 7.24 6.31 -11.09
CA PHE A 60 8.37 5.39 -11.18
C PHE A 60 8.89 5.39 -12.61
N ASP A 61 10.21 5.50 -12.76
CA ASP A 61 10.91 5.38 -14.05
C ASP A 61 10.99 3.91 -14.49
N HIS A 62 9.82 3.32 -14.73
CA HIS A 62 9.67 1.95 -15.19
C HIS A 62 8.44 1.84 -16.09
N PRO A 63 8.54 1.27 -17.31
CA PRO A 63 7.47 1.29 -18.30
C PRO A 63 6.17 0.63 -17.85
N CYS A 64 6.24 -0.37 -16.95
CA CYS A 64 5.04 -1.03 -16.41
C CYS A 64 4.36 -0.27 -15.26
N ILE A 65 5.03 0.69 -14.62
CA ILE A 65 4.47 1.46 -13.51
C ILE A 65 4.12 2.87 -14.00
N GLY A 66 5.14 3.59 -14.46
CA GLY A 66 5.04 4.97 -14.92
C GLY A 66 4.46 5.89 -13.85
N ARG A 67 3.76 6.92 -14.34
CA ARG A 67 3.03 7.85 -13.50
C ARG A 67 1.58 7.40 -13.34
N GLN A 68 1.15 7.23 -12.09
CA GLN A 68 -0.21 6.83 -11.75
C GLN A 68 -0.82 7.82 -10.77
N TYR A 69 -2.14 7.97 -10.81
CA TYR A 69 -2.91 8.79 -9.88
C TYR A 69 -4.25 8.11 -9.56
N GLY A 70 -4.69 8.25 -8.32
CA GLY A 70 -5.97 7.71 -7.87
C GLY A 70 -6.42 8.36 -6.57
N ALA A 71 -7.73 8.28 -6.32
CA ALA A 71 -8.37 8.79 -5.12
C ALA A 71 -9.27 7.72 -4.52
N PHE A 72 -9.09 7.48 -3.22
CA PHE A 72 -9.70 6.36 -2.50
C PHE A 72 -10.44 6.88 -1.27
N HIS A 73 -11.68 6.42 -1.09
CA HIS A 73 -12.41 6.60 0.16
C HIS A 73 -12.06 5.40 1.06
N VAL A 74 -11.47 5.69 2.22
CA VAL A 74 -10.93 4.66 3.11
C VAL A 74 -11.87 4.49 4.29
N ASP A 75 -12.96 3.78 4.04
CA ASP A 75 -13.77 3.12 5.07
C ASP A 75 -13.49 1.61 5.03
N GLU A 76 -14.10 0.83 5.93
CA GLU A 76 -13.89 -0.62 6.00
C GLU A 76 -14.17 -1.31 4.65
N ALA A 77 -15.32 -1.01 4.02
CA ALA A 77 -15.73 -1.63 2.77
C ALA A 77 -14.83 -1.19 1.60
N GLY A 78 -14.42 0.08 1.59
CA GLY A 78 -13.51 0.67 0.63
C GLY A 78 -12.12 0.04 0.72
N PHE A 79 -11.56 -0.08 1.93
CA PHE A 79 -10.26 -0.72 2.13
C PHE A 79 -10.28 -2.18 1.66
N ARG A 80 -11.30 -2.95 2.07
CA ARG A 80 -11.46 -4.36 1.67
C ARG A 80 -11.53 -4.52 0.15
N ARG A 81 -12.36 -3.71 -0.52
CA ARG A 81 -12.59 -3.85 -1.97
C ARG A 81 -11.44 -3.30 -2.81
N GLU A 82 -10.87 -2.16 -2.41
CA GLU A 82 -9.98 -1.38 -3.27
C GLU A 82 -8.49 -1.60 -2.96
N LEU A 83 -8.13 -1.90 -1.71
CA LEU A 83 -6.73 -1.85 -1.26
C LEU A 83 -6.22 -3.20 -0.74
N SER A 84 -7.08 -3.97 -0.07
CA SER A 84 -6.63 -5.11 0.75
C SER A 84 -5.80 -6.15 0.02
N VAL A 85 -6.12 -6.44 -1.25
CA VAL A 85 -5.45 -7.48 -2.04
C VAL A 85 -4.30 -6.94 -2.90
N ALA A 86 -3.98 -5.65 -2.83
CA ALA A 86 -2.86 -5.07 -3.58
C ALA A 86 -1.53 -5.48 -2.95
N ARG A 87 -0.70 -6.21 -3.72
CA ARG A 87 0.57 -6.75 -3.25
C ARG A 87 1.68 -5.71 -3.28
N THR A 88 2.64 -5.88 -2.38
CA THR A 88 3.90 -5.15 -2.41
C THR A 88 4.68 -5.46 -3.67
N PHE A 89 5.60 -4.57 -4.04
CA PHE A 89 6.37 -4.72 -5.27
C PHE A 89 7.82 -4.29 -5.09
N GLY A 90 8.69 -4.82 -5.94
CA GLY A 90 10.10 -4.47 -5.95
C GLY A 90 10.79 -4.91 -7.24
N PHE A 91 11.98 -4.39 -7.46
CA PHE A 91 12.78 -4.73 -8.63
C PHE A 91 13.64 -5.98 -8.38
N HIS A 92 13.78 -6.83 -9.39
CA HIS A 92 14.59 -8.05 -9.33
C HIS A 92 16.05 -7.74 -8.97
N SER A 93 16.62 -6.70 -9.59
CA SER A 93 17.98 -6.22 -9.33
C SER A 93 18.20 -5.78 -7.88
N ASP A 94 17.22 -5.08 -7.29
CA ASP A 94 17.25 -4.68 -5.88
C ASP A 94 17.17 -5.89 -4.96
N ALA A 95 16.31 -6.87 -5.29
CA ALA A 95 16.18 -8.11 -4.53
C ALA A 95 17.51 -8.90 -4.52
N GLU A 96 18.18 -9.05 -5.67
CA GLU A 96 19.50 -9.69 -5.75
C GLU A 96 20.55 -8.96 -4.89
N ALA A 97 20.58 -7.63 -4.95
CA ALA A 97 21.50 -6.82 -4.16
C ALA A 97 21.24 -6.93 -2.65
N LEU A 98 19.98 -6.99 -2.24
CA LEU A 98 19.58 -7.19 -0.84
C LEU A 98 19.93 -8.61 -0.36
N HIS A 99 19.63 -9.63 -1.16
CA HIS A 99 19.97 -11.03 -0.86
C HIS A 99 21.48 -11.23 -0.69
N ALA A 100 22.31 -10.60 -1.55
CA ALA A 100 23.77 -10.65 -1.44
C ALA A 100 24.28 -10.05 -0.13
N ARG A 101 23.50 -9.17 0.51
CA ARG A 101 23.79 -8.55 1.82
C ARG A 101 23.13 -9.29 3.00
N GLY A 102 22.47 -10.42 2.76
CA GLY A 102 21.73 -11.16 3.79
C GLY A 102 20.40 -10.52 4.20
N LEU A 103 19.87 -9.58 3.41
CA LEU A 103 18.60 -8.89 3.62
C LEU A 103 17.54 -9.46 2.68
N ALA A 104 16.26 -9.20 2.96
CA ALA A 104 15.11 -9.60 2.13
C ALA A 104 15.00 -11.10 1.79
N LEU A 105 15.69 -12.00 2.51
CA LEU A 105 15.82 -13.43 2.19
C LEU A 105 14.51 -14.22 2.04
N GLY A 106 13.38 -13.67 2.47
CA GLY A 106 12.05 -14.26 2.28
C GLY A 106 11.29 -13.73 1.07
N ALA A 107 11.85 -12.81 0.28
CA ALA A 107 11.21 -12.24 -0.90
C ALA A 107 11.12 -13.26 -2.02
N SER A 108 9.94 -13.39 -2.62
CA SER A 108 9.69 -14.31 -3.74
C SER A 108 8.49 -13.83 -4.56
N LEU A 109 8.29 -14.42 -5.74
CA LEU A 109 7.12 -14.15 -6.58
C LEU A 109 5.78 -14.50 -5.89
N ASP A 110 5.80 -15.35 -4.87
CA ASP A 110 4.60 -15.71 -4.10
C ASP A 110 4.16 -14.61 -3.13
N ASN A 111 5.05 -13.65 -2.83
CA ASN A 111 4.81 -12.64 -1.80
C ASN A 111 5.16 -11.20 -2.18
N ALA A 112 5.43 -10.97 -3.47
CA ALA A 112 5.63 -9.66 -4.05
C ALA A 112 5.37 -9.71 -5.56
N VAL A 113 4.96 -8.58 -6.12
CA VAL A 113 5.07 -8.32 -7.55
C VAL A 113 6.51 -7.94 -7.85
N VAL A 114 7.20 -8.75 -8.64
CA VAL A 114 8.61 -8.50 -8.98
C VAL A 114 8.68 -7.97 -10.40
N LEU A 115 9.44 -6.89 -10.58
CA LEU A 115 9.71 -6.28 -11.88
C LEU A 115 11.17 -6.50 -12.29
N ASP A 116 11.40 -6.87 -13.54
CA ASP A 116 12.70 -6.78 -14.20
C ASP A 116 12.67 -5.68 -15.27
N ASP A 117 13.76 -5.51 -16.02
CA ASP A 117 13.86 -4.48 -17.06
C ASP A 117 12.83 -4.66 -18.20
N ASP A 118 12.29 -5.87 -18.38
CA ASP A 118 11.37 -6.23 -19.44
C ASP A 118 9.89 -6.15 -18.98
N GLY A 119 9.62 -6.25 -17.68
CA GLY A 119 8.31 -5.98 -17.10
C GLY A 119 7.99 -6.74 -15.82
N VAL A 120 6.71 -7.09 -15.64
CA VAL A 120 6.22 -7.85 -14.48
C VAL A 120 6.53 -9.33 -14.66
N MET A 121 7.23 -9.93 -13.69
CA MET A 121 7.65 -11.34 -13.74
C MET A 121 6.55 -12.32 -13.27
N ASN A 122 5.58 -11.85 -12.50
CA ASN A 122 4.44 -12.66 -12.04
C ASN A 122 3.46 -12.93 -13.20
N GLU A 123 2.50 -13.86 -13.00
CA GLU A 123 1.45 -14.16 -13.99
C GLU A 123 0.53 -12.97 -14.33
N GLY A 124 0.61 -11.89 -13.56
CA GLY A 124 -0.10 -10.64 -13.80
C GLY A 124 -0.30 -9.82 -12.52
N LEU A 125 -0.91 -8.65 -12.72
CA LEU A 125 -1.40 -7.81 -11.64
C LEU A 125 -2.84 -8.18 -11.27
N ARG A 126 -3.22 -7.95 -10.01
CA ARG A 126 -4.60 -8.08 -9.52
C ARG A 126 -5.46 -6.87 -9.90
N PHE A 127 -4.80 -5.72 -10.10
CA PHE A 127 -5.38 -4.47 -10.57
C PHE A 127 -4.42 -3.80 -11.55
N ASP A 128 -4.93 -3.06 -12.53
CA ASP A 128 -4.09 -2.29 -13.46
C ASP A 128 -3.22 -1.25 -12.72
N ASP A 129 -3.72 -0.73 -11.60
CA ASP A 129 -3.09 0.23 -10.70
C ASP A 129 -2.65 -0.39 -9.36
N GLU A 130 -2.30 -1.68 -9.34
CA GLU A 130 -1.94 -2.42 -8.11
C GLU A 130 -0.79 -1.74 -7.33
N PHE A 131 0.19 -1.16 -8.03
CA PHE A 131 1.33 -0.44 -7.41
C PHE A 131 0.87 0.79 -6.60
N LEU A 132 -0.02 1.60 -7.17
CA LEU A 132 -0.59 2.75 -6.51
C LEU A 132 -1.46 2.33 -5.31
N ARG A 133 -2.33 1.32 -5.51
CA ARG A 133 -3.19 0.80 -4.45
C ARG A 133 -2.39 0.28 -3.26
N HIS A 134 -1.29 -0.43 -3.52
CA HIS A 134 -0.41 -0.88 -2.45
C HIS A 134 0.21 0.29 -1.69
N LYS A 135 0.69 1.33 -2.39
CA LYS A 135 1.24 2.54 -1.73
C LYS A 135 0.19 3.31 -0.93
N VAL A 136 -1.06 3.33 -1.37
CA VAL A 136 -2.16 3.90 -0.56
C VAL A 136 -2.42 3.02 0.67
N GLY A 137 -2.38 1.70 0.52
CA GLY A 137 -2.46 0.77 1.65
C GLY A 137 -1.33 0.95 2.67
N ASP A 138 -0.10 1.16 2.21
CA ASP A 138 1.05 1.50 3.07
C ASP A 138 0.75 2.77 3.89
N VAL A 139 0.27 3.83 3.25
CA VAL A 139 -0.08 5.09 3.94
C VAL A 139 -1.19 4.89 4.97
N VAL A 140 -2.18 4.03 4.71
CA VAL A 140 -3.22 3.70 5.69
C VAL A 140 -2.63 3.00 6.91
N GLY A 141 -1.60 2.17 6.74
CA GLY A 141 -0.92 1.50 7.86
C GLY A 141 0.06 2.39 8.62
N ASP A 142 0.60 3.43 7.99
CA ASP A 142 1.53 4.39 8.60
C ASP A 142 0.84 5.48 9.44
N LEU A 143 -0.43 5.78 9.16
CA LEU A 143 -1.27 6.74 9.90
C LEU A 143 -1.82 6.14 11.20
#